data_AF-A0A926BTV5-F1
#
_entry.id   AF-A0A926BTV5-F1
#
_cell.length_a   1.000
_cell.length_b   1.000
_cell.length_c   1.000
_cell.angle_alpha   90.00
_cell.angle_beta   90.00
_cell.angle_gamma   90.00
#
_symmetry.space_group_name_H-M   'P 1'
#
loop_
_entity.id
_entity.type
_entity.pdbx_description
1 polymer ?
#
loop_
_entity_poly.entity_id
_entity_poly.type
_entity_poly.pdbx_seq_one_letter_code
_entity_poly.pdbx_strand_id
1 'polypeptide(L)'
;MEPTLHMQQGQGLLNRVLQFYPHVRDGENAVVTLTQQDWLVLMDFAQNPEAAELRPANVKEMTVDMGTGTINVKVVDCVVAVKMGL
;
A
#
# COMPACT_ATOMS: atom_id res chain seq x y z
N MET A 1 17.55 -10.14 9.73
CA MET A 1 18.22 -8.87 9.40
C MET A 1 17.29 -7.75 9.80
N GLU A 2 17.81 -6.60 10.24
CA GLU A 2 16.95 -5.44 10.53
C GLU A 2 16.44 -4.82 9.22
N PRO A 3 15.19 -4.32 9.18
CA PRO A 3 14.65 -3.67 7.99
C PRO A 3 15.45 -2.43 7.61
N THR A 4 15.67 -2.21 6.31
CA THR A 4 16.31 -0.97 5.83
C THR A 4 15.41 0.25 6.10
N LEU A 5 16.00 1.46 6.16
CA LEU A 5 15.26 2.71 6.35
C LEU A 5 14.09 2.85 5.36
N HIS A 6 14.30 2.42 4.12
CA HIS A 6 13.28 2.47 3.08
C HIS A 6 12.12 1.50 3.33
N MET A 7 12.41 0.29 3.84
CA MET A 7 11.38 -0.68 4.22
C MET A 7 10.54 -0.19 5.41
N GLN A 8 11.16 0.48 6.38
CA GLN A 8 10.44 1.10 7.50
C GLN A 8 9.53 2.24 7.03
N GLN A 9 9.99 3.06 6.08
CA GLN A 9 9.18 4.12 5.47
C GLN A 9 7.99 3.55 4.70
N GLY A 10 8.20 2.50 3.89
CA GLY A 10 7.14 1.81 3.16
C GLY A 10 6.10 1.19 4.09
N GLN A 11 6.53 0.52 5.17
CA GLN A 11 5.63 -0.03 6.17
C GLN A 11 4.81 1.08 6.86
N GLY A 12 5.46 2.19 7.22
CA GLY A 12 4.79 3.36 7.81
C GLY A 12 3.74 3.96 6.89
N LEU A 13 4.04 4.08 5.59
CA LEU A 13 3.09 4.55 4.57
C LEU A 13 1.92 3.59 4.42
N LEU A 14 2.17 2.29 4.34
CA LEU A 14 1.11 1.27 4.28
C LEU A 14 0.17 1.38 5.48
N ASN A 15 0.72 1.53 6.70
CA ASN A 15 -0.09 1.72 7.90
C ASN A 15 -0.99 2.96 7.83
N ARG A 16 -0.49 4.08 7.29
CA ARG A 16 -1.29 5.30 7.10
C ARG A 16 -2.40 5.09 6.08
N VAL A 17 -2.12 4.41 4.95
CA VAL A 17 -3.14 4.03 3.97
C VAL A 17 -4.22 3.15 4.63
N LEU A 18 -3.80 2.18 5.44
CA LEU A 18 -4.72 1.27 6.14
C LEU A 18 -5.55 1.96 7.23
N GLN A 19 -5.05 3.03 7.83
CA GLN A 19 -5.81 3.87 8.75
C GLN A 19 -6.79 4.79 8.02
N PHE A 20 -6.43 5.26 6.82
CA PHE A 20 -7.20 6.25 6.07
C PHE A 20 -8.30 5.63 5.19
N TYR A 21 -8.07 4.46 4.58
CA TYR A 21 -9.02 3.88 3.62
C TYR A 21 -10.47 3.72 4.12
N PRO A 22 -10.77 3.46 5.41
CA PRO A 22 -12.15 3.32 5.86
C PRO A 22 -12.97 4.59 5.69
N HIS A 23 -12.32 5.77 5.64
CA HIS A 23 -12.98 7.06 5.46
C HIS A 23 -13.35 7.37 4.01
N VAL A 24 -12.71 6.69 3.06
CA VAL A 24 -12.89 6.87 1.61
C VAL A 24 -13.42 5.60 0.94
N ARG A 25 -13.84 4.63 1.76
CA ARG A 25 -14.38 3.35 1.31
C ARG A 25 -15.79 3.54 0.77
N ASP A 26 -16.04 2.98 -0.40
CA ASP A 26 -17.34 2.85 -1.04
C ASP A 26 -17.61 1.36 -1.33
N GLY A 27 -18.47 0.75 -0.50
CA GLY A 27 -18.79 -0.68 -0.58
C GLY A 27 -17.56 -1.57 -0.33
N GLU A 28 -17.11 -2.30 -1.34
CA GLU A 28 -15.95 -3.21 -1.28
C GLU A 28 -14.66 -2.58 -1.81
N ASN A 29 -14.69 -1.30 -2.17
CA ASN A 29 -13.57 -0.60 -2.79
C ASN A 29 -13.22 0.65 -2.01
N ALA A 30 -11.94 1.02 -1.99
CA ALA A 30 -11.48 2.31 -1.48
C ALA A 30 -10.40 2.85 -2.40
N VAL A 31 -10.36 4.18 -2.59
CA VAL A 31 -9.30 4.82 -3.38
C VAL A 31 -8.54 5.78 -2.48
N VAL A 32 -7.23 5.56 -2.36
CA VAL A 32 -6.32 6.44 -1.63
C VAL A 32 -5.31 7.01 -2.61
N THR A 33 -5.14 8.33 -2.62
CA THR A 33 -4.14 8.98 -3.46
C THR A 33 -2.95 9.39 -2.62
N LEU A 34 -1.75 9.01 -3.06
CA LEU A 34 -0.49 9.42 -2.43
C LEU A 34 0.23 10.44 -3.31
N THR A 35 1.20 11.17 -2.76
CA THR A 35 2.15 11.92 -3.60
C THR A 35 2.94 10.94 -4.47
N GLN A 36 3.50 11.42 -5.59
CA GLN A 36 4.34 10.57 -6.44
C GLN A 36 5.50 9.92 -5.66
N GLN A 37 6.16 10.69 -4.79
CA GLN A 37 7.27 10.19 -3.99
C GLN A 37 6.81 9.09 -3.02
N ASP A 38 5.75 9.32 -2.26
CA ASP A 38 5.22 8.31 -1.32
C ASP A 38 4.73 7.05 -2.03
N TRP A 39 4.13 7.23 -3.23
CA TRP A 39 3.70 6.10 -4.06
C TRP A 39 4.88 5.23 -4.49
N LEU A 40 6.00 5.83 -4.92
CA LEU A 40 7.20 5.09 -5.29
C LEU A 40 7.79 4.31 -4.11
N VAL A 41 7.84 4.91 -2.91
CA VAL A 41 8.28 4.20 -1.71
C VAL A 41 7.38 3.00 -1.40
N LEU A 42 6.06 3.17 -1.51
CA LEU A 42 5.12 2.08 -1.27
C LEU A 42 5.19 1.00 -2.37
N MET A 43 5.47 1.38 -3.61
CA MET A 43 5.70 0.46 -4.73
C MET A 43 6.93 -0.43 -4.47
N ASP A 44 8.06 0.18 -4.12
CA ASP A 44 9.30 -0.53 -3.79
C ASP A 44 9.08 -1.50 -2.62
N PHE A 45 8.33 -1.06 -1.60
CA PHE A 45 7.92 -1.93 -0.50
C PHE A 45 7.02 -3.09 -0.96
N ALA A 46 6.06 -2.84 -1.84
CA ALA A 46 5.14 -3.87 -2.33
C ALA A 46 5.86 -4.94 -3.17
N GLN A 47 6.87 -4.56 -3.94
CA GLN A 47 7.64 -5.46 -4.81
C GLN A 47 8.78 -6.19 -4.09
N ASN A 48 9.19 -5.74 -2.90
CA ASN A 48 10.26 -6.37 -2.14
C ASN A 48 9.76 -7.67 -1.43
N PRO A 49 10.35 -8.84 -1.71
CA PRO A 49 9.95 -10.10 -1.06
C PRO A 49 10.17 -10.10 0.46
N GLU A 50 11.24 -9.48 0.95
CA GLU A 50 11.54 -9.40 2.38
C GLU A 50 10.55 -8.48 3.12
N ALA A 51 9.95 -7.52 2.41
CA ALA A 51 8.94 -6.64 2.98
C ALA A 51 7.60 -7.36 3.21
N ALA A 52 7.39 -8.54 2.63
CA ALA A 52 6.17 -9.32 2.85
C ALA A 52 5.97 -9.69 4.32
N GLU A 53 7.05 -9.98 5.06
CA GLU A 53 7.01 -10.29 6.49
C GLU A 53 6.67 -9.07 7.36
N LEU A 54 6.86 -7.86 6.83
CA LEU A 54 6.58 -6.60 7.51
C LEU A 54 5.15 -6.11 7.24
N ARG A 55 4.40 -6.77 6.36
CA ARG A 55 3.02 -6.36 6.05
C ARG A 55 2.13 -6.55 7.28
N PRO A 56 1.24 -5.59 7.56
CA PRO A 56 0.23 -5.75 8.60
C PRO A 56 -0.64 -7.00 8.37
N ALA A 57 -1.01 -7.70 9.44
CA ALA A 57 -1.71 -8.99 9.36
C ALA A 57 -3.08 -8.94 8.65
N ASN A 58 -3.69 -7.76 8.55
CA ASN A 58 -4.95 -7.56 7.83
C ASN A 58 -4.77 -7.41 6.30
N VAL A 59 -3.53 -7.30 5.82
CA VAL A 59 -3.20 -7.27 4.39
C VAL A 59 -3.04 -8.70 3.89
N LYS A 60 -3.98 -9.15 3.07
CA LYS A 60 -3.98 -10.48 2.45
C LYS A 60 -3.05 -10.53 1.24
N GLU A 61 -3.05 -9.45 0.45
CA GLU A 61 -2.34 -9.39 -0.82
C GLU A 61 -2.00 -7.93 -1.16
N MET A 62 -0.86 -7.74 -1.82
CA MET A 62 -0.48 -6.46 -2.43
C MET A 62 0.02 -6.74 -3.85
N THR A 63 -0.56 -6.06 -4.84
CA THR A 63 -0.13 -6.14 -6.23
C THR A 63 0.09 -4.74 -6.80
N VAL A 64 1.06 -4.62 -7.70
CA VAL A 64 1.39 -3.36 -8.37
C VAL A 64 0.99 -3.49 -9.84
N ASP A 65 0.10 -2.61 -10.29
CA ASP A 65 -0.20 -2.43 -11.70
C ASP A 65 0.53 -1.19 -12.23
N MET A 66 1.63 -1.44 -12.95
CA MET A 66 2.45 -0.39 -13.58
C MET A 66 1.75 0.28 -14.76
N GLY A 67 0.77 -0.38 -15.40
CA GLY A 67 0.02 0.16 -16.53
C GLY A 67 -0.94 1.26 -16.08
N THR A 68 -1.55 1.09 -14.91
CA THR A 68 -2.49 2.06 -14.33
C THR A 68 -1.91 2.91 -13.21
N GLY A 69 -0.66 2.69 -12.81
CA GLY A 69 -0.02 3.40 -11.69
C GLY A 69 -0.76 3.19 -10.36
N THR A 70 -1.23 1.96 -10.12
CA THR A 70 -2.06 1.62 -8.95
C THR A 70 -1.44 0.47 -8.17
N ILE A 71 -1.35 0.63 -6.84
CA ILE A 71 -1.00 -0.45 -5.91
C ILE A 71 -2.32 -0.93 -5.30
N ASN A 72 -2.70 -2.17 -5.57
CA ASN A 72 -3.91 -2.78 -5.02
C ASN A 72 -3.56 -3.51 -3.72
N VAL A 73 -4.14 -3.06 -2.61
CA VAL A 73 -3.98 -3.68 -1.28
C VAL A 73 -5.28 -4.37 -0.92
N LYS A 74 -5.26 -5.71 -0.92
CA LYS A 74 -6.42 -6.53 -0.53
C LYS A 74 -6.41 -6.72 0.97
N VAL A 75 -7.45 -6.22 1.63
CA VAL A 75 -7.73 -6.49 3.04
C VAL A 75 -8.94 -7.41 3.18
N VAL A 76 -9.38 -7.70 4.40
CA VAL A 76 -10.37 -8.75 4.66
C VAL A 76 -11.62 -8.63 3.78
N ASP A 77 -12.20 -7.43 3.70
CA ASP A 77 -13.47 -7.15 3.02
C ASP A 77 -13.39 -5.92 2.10
N CYS A 78 -12.21 -5.55 1.61
CA CYS A 78 -12.03 -4.36 0.76
C CYS A 78 -10.79 -4.50 -0.12
N VAL A 79 -10.84 -3.92 -1.32
CA VAL A 79 -9.67 -3.64 -2.15
C VAL A 79 -9.36 -2.15 -2.05
N VAL A 80 -8.18 -1.80 -1.54
CA VAL A 80 -7.70 -0.42 -1.47
C VAL A 80 -6.82 -0.16 -2.69
N ALA A 81 -7.32 0.62 -3.65
CA ALA A 81 -6.56 1.08 -4.79
C ALA A 81 -5.76 2.33 -4.41
N VAL A 82 -4.45 2.18 -4.24
CA VAL A 82 -3.54 3.28 -3.94
C VAL A 82 -2.99 3.87 -5.24
N LYS A 83 -3.46 5.06 -5.59
CA LYS A 83 -3.12 5.75 -6.83
C LYS A 83 -2.01 6.78 -6.63
N MET A 84 -1.18 6.93 -7.66
CA MET A 84 -0.23 8.02 -7.75
C MET A 84 -0.98 9.34 -8.00
N GLY A 85 -0.79 10.31 -7.10
CA GLY A 85 -1.25 11.68 -7.25
C GLY A 85 -0.39 12.45 -8.24
N LEU A 86 -1.02 13.40 -8.93
CA LEU A 86 -0.37 14.38 -9.81
C LEU A 86 0.44 15.40 -9.00
#